data_AF-A0A1I6VDE9-F1
#
_entry.id   AF-A0A1I6VDE9-F1
#
_cell.length_a   1.000
_cell.length_b   1.000
_cell.length_c   1.000
_cell.angle_alpha   90.00
_cell.angle_beta   90.00
_cell.angle_gamma   90.00
#
_symmetry.space_group_name_H-M   'P 1'
#
loop_
_entity.id
_entity.type
_entity.pdbx_description
1 polymer ?
#
loop_
_entity_poly.entity_id
_entity_poly.type
_entity_poly.pdbx_seq_one_letter_code
_entity_poly.pdbx_strand_id
1 'polypeptide(L)'
;MLLWMKRAMHTDPRVRGPAEIRPVNWPNDYLNIAAPDFTAKRDVLIAWARCRAQRESFQEFCRGMGWKSATAYRLRDEAAGQIAAGINAAILRSMRK
;
A
#
# COMPACT_ATOMS: atom_id res chain seq x y z
N MET A 1 -9.21 14.30 -1.99
CA MET A 1 -8.12 13.38 -2.42
C MET A 1 -6.95 14.22 -2.89
N LEU A 2 -5.82 14.19 -2.17
CA LEU A 2 -4.64 15.03 -2.43
C LEU A 2 -4.05 14.76 -3.83
N LEU A 3 -3.50 15.78 -4.49
CA LEU A 3 -3.01 15.71 -5.88
C LEU A 3 -1.93 14.63 -6.10
N TRP A 4 -1.06 14.42 -5.11
CA TRP A 4 -0.05 13.37 -5.12
C TRP A 4 -0.67 11.97 -5.02
N MET A 5 -1.75 11.81 -4.25
CA MET A 5 -2.53 10.58 -4.16
C MET A 5 -3.19 10.31 -5.52
N LYS A 6 -3.82 11.32 -6.14
CA LYS A 6 -4.35 11.20 -7.52
C LYS A 6 -3.30 10.72 -8.52
N ARG A 7 -2.06 11.25 -8.47
CA ARG A 7 -0.95 10.80 -9.33
C ARG A 7 -0.52 9.36 -9.05
N ALA A 8 -0.41 8.96 -7.78
CA ALA A 8 -0.12 7.57 -7.43
C ALA A 8 -1.27 6.61 -7.78
N MET A 9 -2.51 7.09 -7.76
CA MET A 9 -3.75 6.32 -7.94
C MET A 9 -4.28 6.26 -9.37
N HIS A 10 -3.84 7.13 -10.30
CA HIS A 10 -4.16 7.09 -11.73
C HIS A 10 -3.41 5.96 -12.47
N THR A 11 -3.40 4.78 -11.85
CA THR A 11 -3.04 3.53 -12.50
C THR A 11 -4.22 2.61 -12.33
N ASP A 12 -4.93 2.30 -13.42
CA ASP A 12 -5.77 1.11 -13.41
C ASP A 12 -4.83 -0.10 -13.29
N PRO A 13 -4.89 -0.90 -12.21
CA PRO A 13 -4.02 -2.08 -12.05
C PRO A 13 -4.23 -3.13 -13.14
N ARG A 14 -5.30 -3.01 -13.95
CA ARG A 14 -5.63 -3.90 -15.07
C ARG A 14 -5.07 -3.43 -16.42
N VAL A 15 -4.67 -2.17 -16.54
CA VAL A 15 -4.11 -1.59 -17.77
C VAL A 15 -2.60 -1.54 -17.63
N ARG A 16 -1.91 -2.62 -17.99
CA ARG A 16 -0.45 -2.76 -17.92
C ARG A 16 0.21 -2.26 -19.20
N GLY A 17 1.10 -1.26 -19.09
CA GLY A 17 2.09 -0.94 -20.12
C GLY A 17 3.42 -1.63 -19.82
N PRO A 18 4.10 -2.28 -20.79
CA PRO A 18 5.30 -3.08 -20.55
C PRO A 18 6.54 -2.30 -20.09
N ALA A 19 6.54 -0.96 -20.20
CA ALA A 19 7.69 -0.10 -19.89
C ALA A 19 7.54 0.73 -18.61
N GLU A 20 6.45 0.59 -17.86
CA GLU A 20 6.16 1.51 -16.76
C GLU A 20 6.68 0.99 -15.41
N ILE A 21 7.89 1.43 -15.02
CA ILE A 21 8.41 1.23 -13.67
C ILE A 21 7.65 2.20 -12.74
N ARG A 22 6.58 1.74 -12.08
CA ARG A 22 5.89 2.49 -11.02
C ARG A 22 6.44 2.06 -9.66
N PRO A 23 7.42 2.76 -9.06
CA PRO A 23 8.01 2.39 -7.77
C PRO A 23 7.03 2.40 -6.58
N VAL A 24 5.79 2.89 -6.77
CA VAL A 24 4.75 2.96 -5.74
C VAL A 24 3.67 1.89 -5.87
N ASN A 25 3.70 1.04 -6.91
CA ASN A 25 2.69 -0.01 -7.13
C ASN A 25 3.05 -1.36 -6.52
N TRP A 26 4.25 -1.51 -5.96
CA TRP A 26 4.72 -2.75 -5.34
C TRP A 26 3.77 -3.35 -4.28
N PRO A 27 2.92 -2.58 -3.53
CA PRO A 27 1.96 -3.21 -2.62
C PRO A 27 0.94 -4.08 -3.38
N ASN A 28 0.64 -3.75 -4.63
CA ASN A 28 -0.33 -4.51 -5.44
C ASN A 28 0.18 -5.92 -5.78
N ASP A 29 1.48 -6.16 -5.69
CA ASP A 29 2.08 -7.48 -5.97
C ASP A 29 1.83 -8.48 -4.83
N TYR A 30 1.51 -7.97 -3.63
CA TYR A 30 1.34 -8.79 -2.43
C TYR A 30 -0.02 -8.65 -1.75
N LEU A 31 -0.71 -7.51 -1.94
CA LEU A 31 -2.05 -7.32 -1.40
C LEU A 31 -3.09 -8.06 -2.23
N ASN A 32 -4.10 -8.59 -1.56
CA ASN A 32 -5.21 -9.25 -2.24
C ASN A 32 -6.09 -8.22 -2.95
N ILE A 33 -5.97 -8.11 -4.27
CA ILE A 33 -6.72 -7.18 -5.12
C ILE A 33 -8.24 -7.45 -5.10
N ALA A 34 -8.64 -8.71 -4.85
CA ALA A 34 -10.05 -9.09 -4.75
C ALA A 34 -10.67 -8.74 -3.38
N ALA A 35 -9.87 -8.35 -2.39
CA ALA A 35 -10.39 -7.98 -1.08
C ALA A 35 -11.14 -6.64 -1.15
N PRO A 36 -12.32 -6.51 -0.51
CA PRO A 36 -13.10 -5.28 -0.54
C PRO A 36 -12.38 -4.09 0.11
N ASP A 37 -11.43 -4.35 1.00
CA ASP A 37 -10.61 -3.35 1.66
C ASP A 37 -9.24 -3.12 0.98
N PHE A 38 -9.00 -3.71 -0.20
CA PHE A 38 -7.76 -3.56 -0.97
C PHE A 38 -7.36 -2.09 -1.13
N THR A 39 -8.26 -1.25 -1.63
CA THR A 39 -7.99 0.17 -1.89
C THR A 39 -7.63 0.88 -0.59
N ALA A 40 -8.36 0.62 0.49
CA ALA A 40 -8.10 1.22 1.79
C ALA A 40 -6.73 0.80 2.36
N LYS A 41 -6.39 -0.50 2.28
CA LYS A 41 -5.08 -1.05 2.69
C LYS A 41 -3.92 -0.41 1.91
N ARG A 42 -4.07 -0.35 0.58
CA ARG A 42 -3.06 0.26 -0.30
C ARG A 42 -2.86 1.73 0.05
N ASP A 43 -3.94 2.49 0.16
CA ASP A 43 -3.87 3.93 0.37
C ASP A 43 -3.30 4.29 1.75
N VAL A 44 -3.67 3.52 2.78
CA VAL A 44 -3.11 3.63 4.14
C VAL A 44 -1.60 3.33 4.15
N LEU A 45 -1.15 2.28 3.46
CA LEU A 45 0.27 1.95 3.37
C LEU A 45 1.07 3.04 2.66
N ILE A 46 0.56 3.56 1.55
CA ILE A 46 1.22 4.65 0.81
C ILE A 46 1.29 5.91 1.67
N ALA A 47 0.19 6.27 2.34
CA ALA A 47 0.16 7.41 3.24
C ALA A 47 1.15 7.26 4.40
N TRP A 48 1.20 6.07 5.01
CA TRP A 48 2.15 5.76 6.06
C TRP A 48 3.60 5.84 5.58
N ALA A 49 3.92 5.22 4.44
CA ALA A 49 5.26 5.24 3.86
C ALA A 49 5.72 6.69 3.55
N ARG A 50 4.81 7.53 3.03
CA ARG A 50 5.07 8.96 2.84
C ARG A 50 5.36 9.66 4.17
N CYS A 51 4.53 9.45 5.19
CA CYS A 51 4.74 10.06 6.50
C CYS A 51 6.10 9.65 7.07
N ARG A 52 6.51 8.39 6.91
CA ARG A 52 7.85 7.91 7.30
C ARG A 52 8.97 8.59 6.51
N ALA A 53 8.82 8.75 5.20
CA ALA A 53 9.81 9.41 4.35
C ALA A 53 9.96 10.91 4.68
N GLN A 54 8.85 11.59 4.98
CA GLN A 54 8.81 13.03 5.30
C GLN A 54 9.01 13.32 6.79
N ARG A 55 9.14 12.28 7.64
CA ARG A 55 9.19 12.38 9.11
C ARG A 55 7.97 13.09 9.72
N GLU A 56 6.81 12.95 9.08
CA GLU A 56 5.53 13.48 9.55
C GLU A 56 4.81 12.48 10.48
N SER A 57 3.94 12.99 11.35
CA SER A 57 3.07 12.16 12.18
C SER A 57 1.95 11.53 11.36
N PHE A 58 1.96 10.21 11.26
CA PHE A 58 0.90 9.47 10.58
C PHE A 58 -0.47 9.63 11.27
N GLN A 59 -0.49 9.80 12.60
CA GLN A 59 -1.72 10.05 13.35
C GLN A 59 -2.32 11.41 13.01
N GLU A 60 -1.49 12.46 12.92
CA GLU A 60 -1.94 13.80 12.51
C GLU A 60 -2.38 13.82 11.06
N PHE A 61 -1.67 13.09 10.19
CA PHE A 61 -2.07 12.88 8.80
C PHE A 61 -3.45 12.22 8.70
N CYS A 62 -3.70 11.15 9.47
CA CYS A 62 -5.02 10.51 9.53
C CYS A 62 -6.10 11.49 9.98
N ARG A 63 -5.82 12.31 11.01
CA ARG A 63 -6.73 13.35 11.50
C ARG A 63 -7.05 14.37 10.40
N GLY A 64 -6.04 14.86 9.68
CA GLY A 64 -6.21 15.80 8.57
C GLY A 64 -6.99 15.23 7.37
N MET A 65 -6.96 13.90 7.19
CA MET A 65 -7.72 13.19 6.17
C MET A 65 -9.13 12.76 6.61
N GLY A 66 -9.50 13.01 7.88
CA GLY A 66 -10.77 12.54 8.45
C GLY A 66 -10.83 11.02 8.65
N TRP A 67 -9.68 10.34 8.68
CA TRP A 67 -9.60 8.90 8.90
C TRP A 67 -9.62 8.58 10.40
N LYS A 68 -10.37 7.54 10.78
CA LYS A 68 -10.29 6.98 12.13
C LYS A 68 -8.92 6.34 12.32
N SER A 69 -8.07 6.92 13.17
CA SER A 69 -6.70 6.45 13.37
C SER A 69 -6.65 4.96 13.69
N ALA A 70 -7.45 4.47 14.64
CA ALA A 70 -7.48 3.04 14.99
C ALA A 70 -7.74 2.14 13.76
N THR A 71 -8.66 2.53 12.87
CA THR A 71 -8.95 1.81 11.63
C THR A 71 -7.77 1.87 10.67
N ALA A 72 -7.12 3.02 10.51
CA ALA A 72 -5.96 3.19 9.65
C ALA A 72 -4.77 2.35 10.13
N TYR A 73 -4.49 2.31 11.45
CA TYR A 73 -3.45 1.46 12.01
C TYR A 73 -3.75 -0.03 11.79
N ARG A 74 -4.99 -0.48 12.03
CA ARG A 74 -5.40 -1.87 11.73
C ARG A 74 -5.18 -2.25 10.27
N LEU A 75 -5.64 -1.41 9.34
CA LEU A 75 -5.49 -1.66 7.90
C LEU A 75 -4.02 -1.69 7.50
N ARG A 76 -3.19 -0.80 8.06
CA ARG A 76 -1.74 -0.80 7.84
C ARG A 76 -1.11 -2.12 8.28
N ASP A 77 -1.45 -2.58 9.48
CA ASP A 77 -0.84 -3.77 10.07
C ASP A 77 -1.26 -5.05 9.32
N GLU A 78 -2.53 -5.15 8.94
CA GLU A 78 -3.01 -6.24 8.08
C GLU A 78 -2.32 -6.25 6.71
N ALA A 79 -2.18 -5.07 6.10
CA ALA A 79 -1.56 -4.94 4.79
C ALA A 79 -0.05 -5.28 4.86
N ALA A 80 0.65 -4.83 5.90
CA ALA A 80 2.04 -5.19 6.17
C ALA A 80 2.20 -6.71 6.41
N GLY A 81 1.26 -7.33 7.13
CA GLY A 81 1.24 -8.78 7.35
C GLY A 81 1.09 -9.57 6.05
N GLN A 82 0.19 -9.14 5.15
CA GLN A 82 0.03 -9.75 3.82
C GLN A 82 1.31 -9.64 2.98
N ILE A 83 1.92 -8.46 2.97
CA ILE A 83 3.20 -8.22 2.28
C ILE A 83 4.30 -9.14 2.81
N ALA A 84 4.48 -9.19 4.13
CA ALA A 84 5.50 -10.03 4.75
C ALA A 84 5.29 -11.51 4.42
N ALA A 85 4.04 -12.00 4.48
CA ALA A 85 3.69 -13.37 4.11
C ALA A 85 4.00 -13.66 2.63
N GLY A 86 3.66 -12.73 1.73
CA GLY A 86 3.92 -12.86 0.30
C GLY A 86 5.42 -12.90 -0.04
N ILE A 87 6.22 -12.04 0.60
CA ILE A 87 7.69 -12.02 0.47
C ILE A 87 8.29 -13.33 0.98
N ASN A 88 7.91 -13.78 2.18
CA ASN A 88 8.40 -15.03 2.74
C ASN A 88 8.06 -16.23 1.84
N ALA A 89 6.85 -16.27 1.29
CA ALA A 89 6.46 -17.32 0.34
C ALA A 89 7.29 -17.26 -0.95
N ALA A 90 7.64 -16.07 -1.45
CA ALA A 90 8.51 -15.92 -2.62
C ALA A 90 9.94 -16.42 -2.34
N ILE A 91 10.50 -16.10 -1.18
CA ILE A 91 11.82 -16.59 -0.74
C ILE A 91 11.82 -18.11 -0.63
N LEU A 92 10.81 -18.71 0.02
CA LEU A 92 10.71 -20.17 0.14
C LEU A 92 10.59 -20.87 -1.23
N ARG A 93 9.91 -20.25 -2.19
CA ARG A 93 9.85 -20.76 -3.57
C ARG A 93 11.19 -20.67 -4.29
N SER A 94 11.98 -19.62 -4.08
CA SER A 94 13.29 -19.48 -4.73
C SER A 94 14.32 -20.46 -4.17
N MET A 95 14.21 -20.85 -2.89
CA MET A 95 15.12 -21.82 -2.25
C MET A 95 14.83 -23.29 -2.62
N ARG A 96 13.67 -23.58 -3.22
CA ARG A 96 13.29 -24.94 -3.66
C ARG A 96 13.70 -25.26 -5.10
N LYS A 97 14.30 -24.30 -5.81
CA LYS A 97 14.91 -24.51 -7.13
C LYS A 97 16.38 -24.83 -6.97
#